data_AF-A0A7C4DLN7-F1
#
_entry.id   AF-A0A7C4DLN7-F1
#
_cell.length_a   1.000
_cell.length_b   1.000
_cell.length_c   1.000
_cell.angle_alpha   90.00
_cell.angle_beta   90.00
_cell.angle_gamma   90.00
#
_symmetry.space_group_name_H-M   'P 1'
#
loop_
_entity.id
_entity.type
_entity.pdbx_description
1 polymer ?
#
loop_
_entity_poly.entity_id
_entity_poly.type
_entity_poly.pdbx_seq_one_letter_code
_entity_poly.pdbx_strand_id
1 'polypeptide(L)'
;MFKLVRNLMLSAVMLAALVSCRPQKPAPLIKDLPSQPLAMPRDLYTHDWAQTEWWYYTGHLTGEDGKSYGFELTFFRYRVDPKQVGAPAPEGVTGYMSHFAVLSEDPPSYQHDSRIMIEGPAAGGAADRYRVFVGDWSVEGDVHSQRLVAANKEMAIDITVAP
;
A
#
# COMPACT_ATOMS: atom_id res chain seq x y z
N MET A 1 33.85 -34.85 -25.47
CA MET A 1 32.62 -35.23 -24.74
C MET A 1 32.26 -34.29 -23.58
N PHE A 2 33.18 -33.93 -22.68
CA PHE A 2 32.86 -33.10 -21.49
C PHE A 2 32.36 -31.66 -21.75
N LYS A 3 32.79 -30.99 -22.84
CA LYS A 3 32.32 -29.63 -23.18
C LYS A 3 30.86 -29.58 -23.68
N LEU A 4 30.38 -30.65 -24.30
CA LEU A 4 29.03 -30.71 -24.87
C LEU A 4 27.96 -30.87 -23.77
N VAL A 5 28.26 -31.69 -22.74
CA VAL A 5 27.38 -31.91 -21.58
C VAL A 5 27.27 -30.66 -20.69
N ARG A 6 28.36 -29.88 -20.57
CA ARG A 6 28.39 -28.62 -19.82
C ARG A 6 27.57 -27.51 -20.50
N ASN A 7 27.61 -27.40 -21.83
CA ASN A 7 26.77 -26.45 -22.57
C ASN A 7 25.29 -26.84 -22.52
N LEU A 8 24.96 -28.15 -22.54
CA LEU A 8 23.58 -28.61 -22.37
C LEU A 8 23.03 -28.28 -20.97
N MET A 9 23.84 -28.41 -19.91
CA MET A 9 23.45 -28.05 -18.54
C MET A 9 23.26 -26.54 -18.35
N LEU A 10 24.10 -25.67 -18.95
CA LEU A 10 23.90 -24.22 -18.88
C LEU A 10 22.63 -23.76 -19.63
N SER A 11 22.31 -24.38 -20.77
CA SER A 11 21.08 -24.07 -21.50
C SER A 11 19.80 -24.52 -20.77
N ALA A 12 19.85 -25.62 -20.02
CA ALA A 12 18.72 -26.08 -19.21
C ALA A 12 18.43 -25.15 -18.01
N VAL A 13 19.46 -24.54 -17.41
CA VAL A 13 19.29 -23.57 -16.30
C VAL A 13 18.72 -22.23 -16.80
N MET A 14 19.13 -21.75 -17.98
CA MET A 14 18.51 -20.56 -18.59
C MET A 14 17.05 -20.77 -19.02
N LEU A 15 16.69 -21.99 -19.45
CA LEU A 15 15.31 -22.30 -19.83
C LEU A 15 14.39 -22.45 -18.60
N ALA A 16 14.91 -22.90 -17.45
CA ALA A 16 14.17 -22.97 -16.20
C ALA A 16 13.89 -21.59 -15.57
N ALA A 17 14.79 -20.61 -15.76
CA ALA A 17 14.61 -19.25 -15.26
C ALA A 17 13.49 -18.46 -16.00
N LEU A 18 13.17 -18.84 -17.25
CA LEU A 18 12.08 -18.23 -18.02
C LEU A 18 10.68 -18.73 -17.63
N VAL A 19 10.58 -19.82 -16.86
CA VAL A 19 9.28 -20.37 -16.42
C VAL A 19 8.73 -19.66 -15.18
N SER A 20 9.54 -18.87 -14.48
CA SER A 20 9.16 -18.28 -13.18
C SER A 20 8.42 -16.94 -13.26
N CYS A 21 8.20 -16.39 -14.46
CA CYS A 21 7.40 -15.19 -14.64
C CYS A 21 6.03 -15.54 -15.24
N ARG A 22 5.28 -16.44 -14.60
CA ARG A 22 3.85 -16.52 -14.87
C ARG A 22 3.17 -15.37 -14.14
N PRO A 23 2.44 -14.48 -14.83
CA PRO A 23 1.62 -13.50 -14.14
C PRO A 23 0.67 -14.24 -13.20
N GLN A 24 0.79 -13.98 -11.91
CA GLN A 24 -0.11 -14.56 -10.91
C GLN A 24 -1.51 -14.00 -11.17
N LYS A 25 -2.48 -14.89 -11.34
CA LYS A 25 -3.87 -14.47 -11.50
C LYS A 25 -4.29 -13.69 -10.23
N PRO A 26 -4.90 -12.50 -10.36
CA PRO A 26 -5.37 -11.75 -9.20
C PRO A 26 -6.33 -12.59 -8.35
N ALA A 27 -6.27 -12.45 -7.03
CA ALA A 27 -7.24 -13.06 -6.12
C ALA A 27 -8.66 -12.63 -6.52
N PRO A 28 -9.68 -13.51 -6.48
CA PRO A 28 -11.04 -13.12 -6.84
C PRO A 28 -11.57 -12.00 -5.92
N LEU A 29 -12.42 -11.13 -6.46
CA LEU A 29 -13.16 -10.16 -5.64
C LEU A 29 -14.20 -10.92 -4.80
N ILE A 30 -14.14 -10.75 -3.49
CA ILE A 30 -15.17 -11.26 -2.57
C ILE A 30 -16.11 -10.09 -2.27
N LYS A 31 -17.39 -10.25 -2.60
CA LYS A 31 -18.44 -9.23 -2.38
C LYS A 31 -19.23 -9.45 -1.09
N ASP A 32 -19.16 -10.65 -0.55
CA ASP A 32 -19.82 -11.00 0.70
C ASP A 32 -18.95 -10.57 1.89
N LEU A 33 -19.60 -10.25 3.02
CA LEU A 33 -18.88 -9.92 4.24
C LEU A 33 -18.08 -11.14 4.73
N PRO A 34 -16.83 -10.97 5.22
CA PRO A 34 -16.08 -12.06 5.80
C PRO A 34 -16.84 -12.66 6.99
N SER A 35 -17.03 -13.98 6.99
CA SER A 35 -17.66 -14.71 8.09
C SER A 35 -16.65 -15.23 9.12
N GLN A 36 -15.36 -15.11 8.82
CA GLN A 36 -14.27 -15.56 9.69
C GLN A 36 -13.93 -14.49 10.72
N PRO A 37 -13.58 -14.87 11.96
CA PRO A 37 -13.03 -13.94 12.93
C PRO A 37 -11.75 -13.28 12.43
N LEU A 38 -11.51 -12.05 12.90
CA LEU A 38 -10.27 -11.32 12.66
C LEU A 38 -9.08 -12.10 13.26
N ALA A 39 -8.02 -12.28 12.47
CA ALA A 39 -6.80 -12.98 12.85
C ALA A 39 -5.58 -12.07 12.65
N MET A 40 -5.03 -11.60 13.76
CA MET A 40 -3.78 -10.85 13.77
C MET A 40 -2.56 -11.78 13.74
N PRO A 41 -1.45 -11.41 13.08
CA PRO A 41 -1.24 -10.14 12.37
C PRO A 41 -1.72 -10.16 10.91
N ARG A 42 -2.21 -11.30 10.39
CA ARG A 42 -2.57 -11.46 8.98
C ARG A 42 -3.56 -10.39 8.49
N ASP A 43 -4.61 -10.15 9.26
CA ASP A 43 -5.67 -9.21 8.88
C ASP A 43 -5.32 -7.74 9.16
N LEU A 44 -4.07 -7.47 9.55
CA LEU A 44 -3.49 -6.12 9.51
C LEU A 44 -2.99 -5.79 8.09
N TYR A 45 -2.62 -6.79 7.30
CA TYR A 45 -1.98 -6.63 5.99
C TYR A 45 -3.02 -6.34 4.89
N THR A 46 -2.56 -6.10 3.66
CA THR A 46 -3.45 -5.82 2.53
C THR A 46 -4.34 -7.00 2.17
N HIS A 47 -5.61 -6.71 1.92
CA HIS A 47 -6.63 -7.67 1.56
C HIS A 47 -6.87 -7.67 0.04
N ASP A 48 -6.08 -8.45 -0.69
CA ASP A 48 -6.15 -8.49 -2.16
C ASP A 48 -7.52 -8.84 -2.72
N TRP A 49 -8.31 -9.61 -1.98
CA TRP A 49 -9.67 -10.01 -2.34
C TRP A 49 -10.70 -8.88 -2.18
N ALA A 50 -10.40 -7.84 -1.41
CA ALA A 50 -11.30 -6.72 -1.17
C ALA A 50 -11.35 -5.78 -2.38
N GLN A 51 -12.55 -5.28 -2.70
CA GLN A 51 -12.71 -4.25 -3.72
C GLN A 51 -12.20 -2.89 -3.25
N THR A 52 -12.49 -2.55 -2.01
CA THR A 52 -12.09 -1.30 -1.37
C THR A 52 -11.42 -1.62 -0.05
N GLU A 53 -10.33 -0.92 0.24
CA GLU A 53 -9.58 -1.03 1.49
C GLU A 53 -9.00 0.33 1.84
N TRP A 54 -8.86 0.62 3.12
CA TRP A 54 -8.40 1.91 3.60
C TRP A 54 -7.51 1.80 4.83
N TRP A 55 -6.54 2.71 4.89
CA TRP A 55 -5.74 3.01 6.06
C TRP A 55 -6.00 4.46 6.42
N TYR A 56 -6.44 4.72 7.66
CA TYR A 56 -6.83 6.06 8.07
C TYR A 56 -6.25 6.39 9.45
N TYR A 57 -5.31 7.32 9.45
CA TYR A 57 -4.69 7.87 10.65
C TYR A 57 -5.08 9.32 10.84
N THR A 58 -5.55 9.65 12.03
CA THR A 58 -5.79 11.03 12.47
C THR A 58 -5.28 11.19 13.90
N GLY A 59 -4.77 12.36 14.22
CA GLY A 59 -4.25 12.60 15.55
C GLY A 59 -3.90 14.06 15.81
N HIS A 60 -3.57 14.32 17.07
CA HIS A 60 -3.09 15.61 17.53
C HIS A 60 -1.65 15.45 18.02
N LEU A 61 -0.82 16.45 17.75
CA LEU A 61 0.58 16.53 18.15
C LEU A 61 0.79 17.81 18.95
N THR A 62 1.70 17.75 19.91
CA THR A 62 2.21 18.93 20.61
C THR A 62 3.66 19.13 20.21
N GLY A 63 3.97 20.28 19.61
CA GLY A 63 5.33 20.64 19.23
C GLY A 63 6.19 20.97 20.44
N GLU A 64 7.51 20.94 20.26
CA GLU A 64 8.47 21.39 21.27
C GLU A 64 8.32 22.90 21.57
N ASP A 65 7.76 23.65 20.64
CA ASP A 65 7.38 25.06 20.80
C ASP A 65 6.09 25.24 21.61
N GLY A 66 5.47 24.16 22.09
CA GLY A 66 4.24 24.15 22.87
C GLY A 66 2.97 24.31 22.03
N LYS A 67 3.07 24.34 20.70
CA LYS A 67 1.91 24.50 19.81
C LYS A 67 1.21 23.19 19.54
N SER A 68 -0.08 23.29 19.26
CA SER A 68 -0.92 22.16 18.85
C SER A 68 -0.97 22.04 17.33
N TYR A 69 -0.88 20.79 16.87
CA TYR A 69 -1.06 20.44 15.47
C TYR A 69 -2.05 19.29 15.34
N GLY A 70 -2.90 19.34 14.32
CA GLY A 70 -3.67 18.19 13.86
C GLY A 70 -3.00 17.57 12.63
N PHE A 71 -3.10 16.26 12.46
CA PHE A 71 -2.70 15.61 11.21
C PHE A 71 -3.71 14.56 10.76
N GLU A 72 -3.71 14.32 9.45
CA GLU A 72 -4.37 13.21 8.79
C GLU A 72 -3.40 12.57 7.80
N LEU A 73 -3.38 11.24 7.75
CA LEU A 73 -2.77 10.48 6.65
C LEU A 73 -3.68 9.32 6.25
N THR A 74 -4.06 9.27 4.98
CA THR A 74 -4.94 8.24 4.42
C THR A 74 -4.34 7.56 3.21
N PHE A 75 -4.70 6.29 3.05
CA PHE A 75 -4.49 5.52 1.84
C PHE A 75 -5.78 4.78 1.51
N PHE A 76 -6.25 4.91 0.28
CA PHE A 76 -7.41 4.22 -0.26
C PHE A 76 -6.94 3.33 -1.40
N ARG A 77 -7.24 2.04 -1.30
CA ARG A 77 -7.02 1.05 -2.36
C ARG A 77 -8.37 0.73 -2.97
N TYR A 78 -8.45 0.79 -4.30
CA TYR A 78 -9.65 0.44 -5.05
C TYR A 78 -9.29 -0.47 -6.22
N ARG A 79 -9.90 -1.66 -6.25
CA ARG A 79 -9.76 -2.60 -7.35
C ARG A 79 -10.94 -2.48 -8.30
N VAL A 80 -10.63 -2.32 -9.58
CA VAL A 80 -11.63 -2.23 -10.65
C VAL A 80 -12.30 -3.59 -10.83
N ASP A 81 -13.63 -3.62 -10.76
CA ASP A 81 -14.44 -4.76 -11.20
C ASP A 81 -14.85 -4.53 -12.68
N PRO A 82 -14.28 -5.26 -13.66
CA PRO A 82 -14.63 -5.08 -15.08
C PRO A 82 -16.13 -5.22 -15.36
N LYS A 83 -16.87 -5.98 -14.54
CA LYS A 83 -18.33 -6.12 -14.66
C LYS A 83 -19.08 -4.83 -14.34
N GLN A 84 -18.51 -3.95 -13.51
CA GLN A 84 -19.11 -2.66 -13.15
C GLN A 84 -18.79 -1.56 -14.15
N VAL A 85 -17.65 -1.63 -14.85
CA VAL A 85 -17.20 -0.55 -15.76
C VAL A 85 -17.88 -0.60 -17.13
N GLY A 86 -18.58 -1.69 -17.47
CA GLY A 86 -19.30 -1.83 -18.74
C GLY A 86 -18.42 -1.81 -20.00
N ALA A 87 -17.09 -1.87 -19.83
CA ALA A 87 -16.10 -1.86 -20.88
C ALA A 87 -15.02 -2.93 -20.61
N PRO A 88 -14.29 -3.41 -21.63
CA PRO A 88 -13.18 -4.34 -21.43
C PRO A 88 -12.07 -3.65 -20.63
N ALA A 89 -11.99 -3.93 -19.33
CA ALA A 89 -10.88 -3.53 -18.47
C ALA A 89 -10.02 -4.77 -18.16
N PRO A 90 -8.68 -4.66 -18.10
CA PRO A 90 -7.84 -5.74 -17.63
C PRO A 90 -8.26 -6.19 -16.22
N GLU A 91 -8.26 -7.50 -15.97
CA GLU A 91 -8.51 -8.02 -14.63
C GLU A 91 -7.41 -7.56 -13.67
N GLY A 92 -7.80 -7.16 -12.45
CA GLY A 92 -6.84 -6.85 -11.39
C GLY A 92 -6.23 -5.45 -11.43
N VAL A 93 -6.77 -4.52 -12.23
CA VAL A 93 -6.35 -3.10 -12.13
C VAL A 93 -6.72 -2.56 -10.75
N THR A 94 -5.71 -2.15 -9.98
CA THR A 94 -5.86 -1.57 -8.65
C THR A 94 -5.31 -0.16 -8.65
N GLY A 95 -6.09 0.80 -8.17
CA GLY A 95 -5.67 2.18 -7.93
C GLY A 95 -5.45 2.44 -6.44
N TYR A 96 -4.50 3.31 -6.14
CA TYR A 96 -4.26 3.84 -4.81
C TYR A 96 -4.38 5.36 -4.83
N MET A 97 -5.10 5.92 -3.86
CA MET A 97 -5.13 7.34 -3.56
C MET A 97 -4.62 7.56 -2.14
N SER A 98 -3.75 8.53 -1.93
CA SER A 98 -3.34 8.96 -0.59
C SER A 98 -3.62 10.44 -0.38
N HIS A 99 -4.06 10.82 0.81
CA HIS A 99 -4.26 12.20 1.23
C HIS A 99 -3.53 12.45 2.55
N PHE A 100 -2.80 13.56 2.63
CA PHE A 100 -2.05 13.98 3.80
C PHE A 100 -2.38 15.42 4.11
N ALA A 101 -2.66 15.73 5.38
CA ALA A 101 -2.93 17.09 5.82
C ALA A 101 -2.32 17.36 7.20
N VAL A 102 -1.94 18.63 7.43
CA VAL A 102 -1.53 19.15 8.73
C VAL A 102 -2.27 20.47 8.99
N LEU A 103 -2.76 20.60 10.22
CA LEU A 103 -3.37 21.80 10.77
C LEU A 103 -2.47 22.34 11.89
N SER A 104 -2.12 23.62 11.89
CA SER A 104 -1.60 24.37 13.04
C SER A 104 -2.74 25.13 13.70
N GLU A 105 -2.81 25.14 15.02
CA GLU A 105 -3.86 25.86 15.76
C GLU A 105 -3.48 27.31 16.09
N ASP A 106 -2.18 27.65 16.21
CA ASP A 106 -1.73 29.00 16.61
C ASP A 106 -0.42 29.49 15.92
N PRO A 107 -0.51 30.37 14.91
CA PRO A 107 -1.73 30.84 14.28
C PRO A 107 -2.39 29.70 13.47
N PRO A 108 -3.72 29.79 13.22
CA PRO A 108 -4.42 28.81 12.39
C PRO A 108 -3.84 28.73 10.98
N SER A 109 -3.40 27.55 10.57
CA SER A 109 -3.03 27.27 9.18
C SER A 109 -3.32 25.83 8.83
N TYR A 110 -3.68 25.58 7.58
CA TYR A 110 -4.01 24.25 7.09
C TYR A 110 -3.31 24.03 5.75
N GLN A 111 -2.70 22.87 5.60
CA GLN A 111 -2.12 22.44 4.34
C GLN A 111 -2.47 20.99 4.08
N HIS A 112 -2.57 20.63 2.80
CA HIS A 112 -2.78 19.24 2.37
C HIS A 112 -2.04 18.92 1.07
N ASP A 113 -1.88 17.65 0.77
CA ASP A 113 -1.50 17.17 -0.56
C ASP A 113 -2.16 15.81 -0.84
N SER A 114 -2.21 15.40 -2.11
CA SER A 114 -2.81 14.13 -2.52
C SER A 114 -2.05 13.48 -3.66
N ARG A 115 -2.06 12.15 -3.70
CA ARG A 115 -1.43 11.36 -4.75
C ARG A 115 -2.37 10.28 -5.22
N ILE A 116 -2.36 10.02 -6.52
CA ILE A 116 -3.12 8.94 -7.14
C ILE A 116 -2.16 8.18 -8.05
N MET A 117 -2.07 6.87 -7.87
CA MET A 117 -1.25 5.99 -8.68
C MET A 117 -1.95 4.66 -8.92
N ILE A 118 -1.60 3.99 -10.02
CA ILE A 118 -1.97 2.60 -10.24
C ILE A 118 -0.94 1.72 -9.53
N GLU A 119 -1.38 0.57 -9.03
CA GLU A 119 -0.53 -0.44 -8.39
C GLU A 119 0.69 -0.78 -9.24
N GLY A 120 1.86 -0.82 -8.61
CA GLY A 120 3.14 -1.05 -9.27
C GLY A 120 4.33 -0.59 -8.41
N PRO A 121 5.49 -0.29 -9.01
CA PRO A 121 6.69 0.09 -8.26
C PRO A 121 6.52 1.32 -7.36
N ALA A 122 5.58 2.21 -7.69
CA ALA A 122 5.35 3.46 -6.97
C ALA A 122 4.10 3.43 -6.09
N ALA A 123 3.30 2.37 -6.07
CA ALA A 123 2.15 2.26 -5.17
C ALA A 123 1.77 0.81 -4.92
N GLY A 124 1.46 0.47 -3.68
CA GLY A 124 1.04 -0.88 -3.34
C GLY A 124 0.83 -1.10 -1.84
N GLY A 125 0.17 -2.21 -1.55
CA GLY A 125 0.03 -2.77 -0.22
C GLY A 125 0.69 -4.14 -0.15
N ALA A 126 1.22 -4.51 1.02
CA ALA A 126 1.87 -5.80 1.23
C ALA A 126 0.90 -6.80 1.88
N ALA A 127 0.83 -8.02 1.32
CA ALA A 127 0.01 -9.11 1.85
C ALA A 127 0.75 -9.98 2.88
N ASP A 128 2.03 -9.73 3.13
CA ASP A 128 2.92 -10.52 3.99
C ASP A 128 3.47 -9.75 5.21
N ARG A 129 3.20 -8.44 5.27
CA ARG A 129 3.60 -7.53 6.36
C ARG A 129 2.70 -6.30 6.33
N TYR A 130 2.68 -5.53 7.42
CA TYR A 130 1.94 -4.28 7.41
C TYR A 130 2.73 -3.21 6.68
N ARG A 131 2.35 -2.96 5.42
CA ARG A 131 2.90 -1.87 4.63
C ARG A 131 1.92 -1.43 3.55
N VAL A 132 1.70 -0.12 3.44
CA VAL A 132 1.06 0.53 2.29
C VAL A 132 1.88 1.75 1.88
N PHE A 133 1.98 2.03 0.57
CA PHE A 133 2.74 3.18 0.08
C PHE A 133 2.17 3.76 -1.23
N VAL A 134 2.37 5.06 -1.42
CA VAL A 134 2.09 5.82 -2.65
C VAL A 134 3.19 6.87 -2.85
N GLY A 135 4.06 6.65 -3.83
CA GLY A 135 5.32 7.37 -3.98
C GLY A 135 6.24 7.13 -2.78
N ASP A 136 6.73 8.21 -2.19
CA ASP A 136 7.52 8.19 -0.95
C ASP A 136 6.68 8.24 0.33
N TRP A 137 5.35 8.28 0.24
CA TRP A 137 4.48 8.20 1.43
C TRP A 137 4.20 6.76 1.78
N SER A 138 4.21 6.45 3.08
CA SER A 138 3.99 5.09 3.53
C SER A 138 3.48 5.01 4.96
N VAL A 139 2.86 3.86 5.25
CA VAL A 139 2.73 3.36 6.60
C VAL A 139 3.31 1.96 6.64
N GLU A 140 4.08 1.65 7.68
CA GLU A 140 4.62 0.31 7.91
C GLU A 140 4.79 -0.01 9.39
N GLY A 141 4.78 -1.29 9.75
CA GLY A 141 5.03 -1.72 11.13
C GLY A 141 4.34 -3.03 11.50
N ASP A 142 3.74 -3.06 12.69
CA ASP A 142 2.98 -4.19 13.20
C ASP A 142 1.78 -3.74 14.07
N VAL A 143 1.24 -4.66 14.87
CA VAL A 143 0.09 -4.42 15.75
C VAL A 143 0.45 -3.56 16.97
N HIS A 144 1.72 -3.31 17.24
CA HIS A 144 2.21 -2.58 18.41
C HIS A 144 2.83 -1.23 18.05
N SER A 145 3.42 -1.12 16.86
CA SER A 145 4.14 0.08 16.44
C SER A 145 4.05 0.28 14.94
N GLN A 146 3.68 1.49 14.51
CA GLN A 146 3.48 1.83 13.10
C GLN A 146 4.14 3.17 12.79
N ARG A 147 5.00 3.20 11.77
CA ARG A 147 5.66 4.42 11.30
C ARG A 147 4.91 4.99 10.11
N LEU A 148 4.56 6.26 10.20
CA LEU A 148 3.84 7.04 9.20
C LEU A 148 4.81 8.06 8.60
N VAL A 149 4.93 8.05 7.27
CA VAL A 149 5.76 9.00 6.52
C VAL A 149 4.93 9.65 5.43
N ALA A 150 4.86 10.97 5.44
CA ALA A 150 4.29 11.76 4.36
C ALA A 150 4.92 13.15 4.31
N ALA A 151 5.06 13.71 3.12
CA ALA A 151 5.66 15.03 2.93
C ALA A 151 5.18 15.70 1.63
N ASN A 152 5.07 17.02 1.66
CA ASN A 152 4.98 17.87 0.48
C ASN A 152 6.06 18.97 0.55
N LYS A 153 5.94 20.03 -0.25
CA LYS A 153 6.94 21.11 -0.28
C LYS A 153 6.98 21.98 0.99
N GLU A 154 5.94 21.92 1.83
CA GLU A 154 5.72 22.84 2.94
C GLU A 154 5.74 22.14 4.31
N MET A 155 5.40 20.85 4.36
CA MET A 155 5.22 20.10 5.60
C MET A 155 5.54 18.62 5.42
N ALA A 156 5.90 17.96 6.52
CA ALA A 156 6.14 16.53 6.57
C ALA A 156 5.74 15.96 7.94
N ILE A 157 5.37 14.69 7.95
CA ILE A 157 5.34 13.84 9.14
C ILE A 157 6.29 12.66 8.94
N ASP A 158 7.02 12.34 10.00
CA ASP A 158 7.76 11.09 10.18
C ASP A 158 7.58 10.71 11.65
N ILE A 159 6.51 9.98 11.93
CA ILE A 159 6.05 9.70 13.29
C ILE A 159 5.83 8.22 13.49
N THR A 160 6.03 7.76 14.72
CA THR A 160 5.67 6.40 15.13
C THR A 160 4.48 6.47 16.07
N VAL A 161 3.45 5.70 15.79
CA VAL A 161 2.24 5.58 16.62
C VAL A 161 2.15 4.17 17.20
N ALA A 162 1.61 4.07 18.41
CA ALA A 162 1.19 2.82 19.01
C ALA A 162 -0.34 2.75 18.91
N PRO A 163 -0.90 1.81 18.13
CA PRO A 163 -2.35 1.63 17.98
C PRO A 163 -3.07 1.25 19.27
#